data_AF-A0A957KG08-F1
#
_entry.id   AF-A0A957KG08-F1
#
_cell.length_a   1.000
_cell.length_b   1.000
_cell.length_c   1.000
_cell.angle_alpha   90.00
_cell.angle_beta   90.00
_cell.angle_gamma   90.00
#
_symmetry.space_group_name_H-M   'P 1'
#
loop_
_entity.id
_entity.type
_entity.pdbx_description
1 polymer ?
#
loop_
_entity_poly.entity_id
_entity_poly.type
_entity_poly.pdbx_seq_one_letter_code
_entity_poly.pdbx_strand_id
1 'polypeptide(L)'
;AQADYSRAVDITTRGALRAMVLPGIIAVLTPVIVGVLLRSEAAAGMLMAGTISGVLLATVMNNGGGAWDNAKKFIEAEGVMGQDGERQGKGSEAHKASVVGDTVGDPFKDTAGPSVHVLIKLLATITLVLAPLFV
;
A
#
# COMPACT_ATOMS: atom_id res chain seq x y z
N ALA A 1 -29.69 15.37 15.27
CA ALA A 1 -29.66 14.91 13.87
C ALA A 1 -28.88 13.60 13.81
N GLN A 2 -29.32 12.63 13.01
CA GLN A 2 -28.66 11.33 12.87
C GLN A 2 -27.71 11.37 11.67
N ALA A 3 -26.55 10.71 11.76
CA ALA A 3 -25.57 10.68 10.68
C ALA A 3 -26.05 9.82 9.51
N ASP A 4 -25.80 10.26 8.26
CA ASP A 4 -26.09 9.50 7.05
C ASP A 4 -24.88 8.62 6.67
N TYR A 5 -24.91 7.38 7.14
CA TYR A 5 -23.88 6.39 6.83
C TYR A 5 -23.94 5.88 5.38
N SER A 6 -25.12 5.91 4.74
CA SER A 6 -25.29 5.43 3.36
C SER A 6 -24.47 6.26 2.38
N ARG A 7 -24.40 7.58 2.61
CA ARG A 7 -23.57 8.47 1.80
C ARG A 7 -22.08 8.15 1.91
N ALA A 8 -21.58 7.83 3.09
CA ALA A 8 -20.17 7.46 3.29
C ALA A 8 -19.81 6.16 2.52
N VAL A 9 -20.71 5.17 2.55
CA VAL A 9 -20.54 3.90 1.82
C VAL A 9 -20.57 4.10 0.31
N ASP A 10 -21.46 4.95 -0.22
CA ASP A 10 -21.54 5.19 -1.67
C ASP A 10 -20.27 5.87 -2.20
N ILE A 11 -19.72 6.84 -1.46
CA ILE A 11 -18.48 7.53 -1.83
C ILE A 11 -17.29 6.57 -1.89
N THR A 12 -17.09 5.76 -0.85
CA THR A 12 -15.95 4.82 -0.79
C THR A 12 -16.08 3.72 -1.84
N THR A 13 -17.29 3.20 -2.06
CA THR A 13 -17.55 2.14 -3.06
C THR A 13 -17.27 2.62 -4.48
N ARG A 14 -17.81 3.77 -4.87
CA ARG A 14 -17.58 4.33 -6.23
C ARG A 14 -16.12 4.70 -6.46
N GLY A 15 -15.46 5.24 -5.43
CA GLY A 15 -14.04 5.58 -5.47
C GLY A 15 -13.18 4.33 -5.70
N ALA A 16 -13.38 3.29 -4.88
CA ALA A 16 -12.63 2.04 -4.96
C ALA A 16 -12.77 1.37 -6.33
N LEU A 17 -14.01 1.20 -6.82
CA LEU A 17 -14.27 0.54 -8.11
C LEU A 17 -13.59 1.23 -9.28
N ARG A 18 -13.55 2.57 -9.30
CA ARG A 18 -12.87 3.31 -10.37
C ARG A 18 -11.36 3.25 -10.26
N ALA A 19 -10.82 3.40 -9.04
CA ALA A 19 -9.39 3.47 -8.81
C ALA A 19 -8.68 2.11 -8.98
N MET A 20 -9.38 0.99 -8.78
CA MET A 20 -8.81 -0.37 -8.92
C MET A 20 -8.51 -0.78 -10.36
N VAL A 21 -9.19 -0.20 -11.35
CA VAL A 21 -9.06 -0.61 -12.76
C VAL A 21 -7.65 -0.34 -13.27
N LEU A 22 -7.11 0.85 -13.01
CA LEU A 22 -5.83 1.26 -13.57
C LEU A 22 -4.64 0.39 -13.08
N PRO A 23 -4.45 0.16 -11.76
CA PRO A 23 -3.40 -0.74 -11.28
C PRO A 23 -3.53 -2.16 -11.84
N GLY A 24 -4.75 -2.68 -11.96
CA GLY A 24 -4.99 -4.01 -12.53
C GLY A 24 -4.59 -4.11 -14.00
N ILE A 25 -4.93 -3.10 -14.80
CA ILE A 25 -4.53 -3.03 -16.21
C ILE A 25 -3.00 -2.98 -16.34
N ILE A 26 -2.33 -2.15 -15.54
CA ILE A 26 -0.87 -2.03 -15.55
C ILE A 26 -0.22 -3.37 -15.22
N ALA A 27 -0.71 -4.08 -14.20
CA ALA A 27 -0.18 -5.38 -13.78
C ALA A 27 -0.23 -6.43 -14.89
N VAL A 28 -1.31 -6.46 -15.68
CA VAL A 28 -1.50 -7.45 -16.75
C VAL A 28 -0.79 -7.05 -18.04
N LEU A 29 -0.88 -5.79 -18.45
CA LEU A 29 -0.35 -5.35 -19.74
C LEU A 29 1.18 -5.19 -19.73
N THR A 30 1.79 -4.86 -18.58
CA THR A 30 3.24 -4.61 -18.52
C THR A 30 4.06 -5.83 -18.97
N PRO A 31 3.83 -7.07 -18.46
CA PRO A 31 4.50 -8.28 -18.97
C PRO A 31 4.28 -8.53 -20.46
N VAL A 32 3.05 -8.29 -20.96
CA VAL A 32 2.69 -8.51 -22.37
C VAL A 32 3.48 -7.56 -23.27
N ILE A 33 3.47 -6.27 -22.95
CA ILE A 33 4.12 -5.23 -23.76
C ILE A 33 5.63 -5.47 -23.78
N VAL A 34 6.25 -5.69 -22.62
CA VAL A 34 7.70 -5.90 -22.56
C VAL A 34 8.10 -7.23 -23.19
N GLY A 35 7.37 -8.31 -22.94
CA GLY A 35 7.69 -9.61 -23.51
C GLY A 35 7.51 -9.67 -25.03
N VAL A 36 6.49 -9.02 -25.59
CA VAL A 36 6.25 -9.01 -27.05
C VAL A 36 7.18 -8.05 -27.78
N LEU A 37 7.46 -6.86 -27.23
CA LEU A 37 8.27 -5.85 -27.92
C LEU A 37 9.78 -6.02 -27.67
N LEU A 38 10.17 -6.42 -26.46
CA LEU A 38 11.56 -6.47 -26.01
C LEU A 38 12.06 -7.89 -25.73
N ARG A 39 11.21 -8.91 -25.92
CA ARG A 39 11.51 -10.34 -25.80
C ARG A 39 11.83 -10.79 -24.37
N SER A 40 12.19 -12.08 -24.26
CA SER A 40 12.35 -12.81 -23.00
C SER A 40 13.42 -12.23 -22.06
N GLU A 41 14.55 -11.73 -22.59
CA GLU A 41 15.63 -11.16 -21.77
C GLU A 41 15.18 -9.90 -21.01
N ALA A 42 14.46 -9.00 -21.69
CA ALA A 42 13.91 -7.80 -21.08
C ALA A 42 12.81 -8.14 -20.06
N ALA A 43 11.97 -9.13 -20.35
CA ALA A 43 10.96 -9.62 -19.42
C ALA A 43 11.59 -10.19 -18.13
N ALA A 44 12.67 -10.95 -18.25
CA ALA A 44 13.43 -11.45 -17.10
C ALA A 44 14.07 -10.30 -16.29
N GLY A 45 14.64 -9.31 -16.97
CA GLY A 45 15.18 -8.09 -16.33
C GLY A 45 14.12 -7.32 -15.55
N MET A 46 12.93 -7.14 -16.14
CA MET A 46 11.79 -6.50 -15.49
C MET A 46 11.34 -7.26 -14.24
N LEU A 47 11.25 -8.59 -14.31
CA LEU A 47 10.90 -9.41 -13.14
C LEU A 47 11.92 -9.26 -12.01
N MET A 48 13.21 -9.30 -12.31
CA MET A 48 14.26 -9.12 -11.31
C MET A 48 14.18 -7.73 -10.65
N ALA A 49 14.16 -6.66 -11.46
CA ALA A 49 14.12 -5.29 -10.97
C ALA A 49 12.82 -4.99 -10.21
N GLY A 50 11.67 -5.44 -10.74
CA GLY A 50 10.35 -5.28 -10.13
C GLY A 50 10.23 -6.02 -8.80
N THR A 51 10.80 -7.22 -8.70
CA THR A 51 10.80 -8.00 -7.45
C THR A 51 11.65 -7.32 -6.37
N ILE A 52 12.90 -6.93 -6.69
CA ILE A 52 13.81 -6.32 -5.72
C ILE A 52 13.22 -4.99 -5.21
N SER A 53 12.82 -4.11 -6.12
CA SER A 53 12.25 -2.80 -5.75
C SER A 53 10.90 -2.96 -5.02
N GLY A 54 10.05 -3.85 -5.50
CA GLY A 54 8.72 -4.06 -4.94
C GLY A 54 8.76 -4.65 -3.52
N VAL A 55 9.63 -5.63 -3.24
CA VAL A 55 9.74 -6.22 -1.89
C VAL A 55 10.21 -5.18 -0.88
N LEU A 56 11.23 -4.40 -1.24
CA LEU A 56 11.74 -3.34 -0.37
C LEU A 56 10.66 -2.29 -0.09
N LEU A 57 9.98 -1.81 -1.14
CA LEU A 57 8.93 -0.80 -0.99
C LEU A 57 7.74 -1.33 -0.17
N ALA A 58 7.25 -2.53 -0.48
CA ALA A 58 6.15 -3.15 0.26
C ALA A 58 6.47 -3.29 1.76
N THR A 59 7.71 -3.67 2.08
CA THR A 59 8.17 -3.81 3.46
C THR A 59 8.17 -2.47 4.20
N VAL A 60 8.69 -1.40 3.57
CA VAL A 60 8.66 -0.05 4.14
C VAL A 60 7.23 0.43 4.37
N MET A 61 6.33 0.23 3.40
CA MET A 61 4.95 0.69 3.50
C MET A 61 4.19 -0.05 4.62
N ASN A 62 4.29 -1.38 4.65
CA ASN A 62 3.61 -2.20 5.66
C ASN A 62 4.10 -1.87 7.07
N ASN A 63 5.42 -1.84 7.27
CA ASN A 63 6.00 -1.61 8.58
C ASN A 63 5.88 -0.16 9.03
N GLY A 64 6.07 0.80 8.13
CA GLY A 64 5.91 2.23 8.43
C GLY A 64 4.48 2.57 8.83
N GLY A 65 3.49 2.13 8.04
CA GLY A 65 2.08 2.33 8.37
C GLY A 65 1.67 1.63 9.67
N GLY A 66 2.13 0.40 9.89
CA GLY A 66 1.87 -0.32 11.14
C GLY A 66 2.53 0.32 12.37
N ALA A 67 3.74 0.88 12.21
CA ALA A 67 4.42 1.59 13.29
C ALA A 67 3.67 2.86 13.71
N TRP A 68 3.16 3.64 12.75
CA TRP A 68 2.36 4.84 13.06
C TRP A 68 1.03 4.50 13.75
N ASP A 69 0.30 3.48 13.29
CA ASP A 69 -0.93 3.04 13.95
C ASP A 69 -0.67 2.54 15.37
N ASN A 70 0.38 1.75 15.56
CA ASN A 70 0.76 1.25 16.89
C ASN A 70 1.22 2.38 17.83
N ALA A 71 1.95 3.37 17.32
CA ALA A 71 2.33 4.55 18.10
C ALA A 71 1.10 5.36 18.55
N LYS A 72 0.12 5.55 17.66
CA LYS A 72 -1.17 6.18 18.01
C LYS A 72 -1.90 5.38 19.08
N LYS A 73 -2.06 4.07 18.90
CA LYS A 73 -2.70 3.17 19.89
C LYS A 73 -1.99 3.19 21.25
N PHE A 74 -0.66 3.23 21.26
CA PHE A 74 0.13 3.34 22.48
C PHE A 74 -0.16 4.63 23.24
N ILE A 75 -0.19 5.79 22.55
CA ILE A 75 -0.53 7.08 23.16
C ILE A 75 -1.98 7.10 23.68
N GLU A 76 -2.91 6.44 22.97
CA GLU A 76 -4.31 6.35 23.40
C GLU A 76 -4.51 5.48 24.65
N ALA A 77 -3.74 4.40 24.79
CA ALA A 77 -3.87 3.44 25.89
C ALA A 77 -3.01 3.80 27.11
N GLU A 78 -1.74 4.10 26.88
CA GLU A 78 -0.72 4.27 27.94
C GLU A 78 -0.24 5.71 28.07
N GLY A 79 -0.46 6.55 27.07
CA GLY A 79 0.07 7.91 27.03
C GLY A 79 1.60 7.95 26.96
N VAL A 80 2.15 9.11 26.67
CA VAL A 80 3.60 9.35 26.57
C VAL A 80 4.01 10.51 27.44
N MET A 81 5.24 10.50 27.94
CA MET A 81 5.80 11.64 28.67
C MET A 81 6.22 12.73 27.69
N GLY A 82 5.71 13.94 27.87
CA GLY A 82 6.18 15.14 27.17
C GLY A 82 7.54 15.59 27.66
N GLN A 83 8.20 16.45 26.89
CA GLN A 83 9.48 17.05 27.27
C GLN A 83 9.36 17.96 28.51
N ASP A 84 8.16 18.45 28.77
CA ASP A 84 7.74 19.22 29.94
C ASP A 84 7.54 18.37 31.20
N GLY A 85 7.61 17.04 31.10
CA GLY A 85 7.37 16.14 32.23
C GLY A 85 5.88 15.84 32.46
N GLU A 86 4.99 16.28 31.58
CA GLU A 86 3.55 16.00 31.67
C GLU A 86 3.17 14.77 30.85
N ARG A 87 2.24 13.96 31.35
CA ARG A 87 1.74 12.78 30.62
C ARG A 87 0.74 13.22 29.56
N GLN A 88 1.08 12.97 28.29
CA GLN A 88 0.25 13.25 27.13
C GLN A 88 -0.52 12.00 26.70
N GLY A 89 -1.84 12.04 26.86
CA GLY A 89 -2.77 10.98 26.43
C GLY A 89 -3.68 11.44 25.29
N LYS A 90 -4.83 10.78 25.15
CA LYS A 90 -5.84 11.10 24.13
C LYS A 90 -6.26 12.58 24.16
N GLY A 91 -6.28 13.23 23.01
CA GLY A 91 -6.62 14.66 22.85
C GLY A 91 -5.45 15.63 23.02
N SER A 92 -4.28 15.17 23.47
CA SER A 92 -3.04 15.95 23.52
C SER A 92 -2.50 16.27 22.12
N GLU A 93 -1.53 17.19 22.05
CA GLU A 93 -0.83 17.48 20.79
C GLU A 93 -0.03 16.26 20.28
N ALA A 94 0.58 15.48 21.17
CA ALA A 94 1.22 14.21 20.80
C ALA A 94 0.23 13.21 20.19
N HIS A 95 -1.00 13.12 20.73
CA HIS A 95 -2.04 12.28 20.16
C HIS A 95 -2.52 12.77 18.79
N LYS A 96 -2.73 14.08 18.61
CA LYS A 96 -3.09 14.63 17.29
C LYS A 96 -2.00 14.37 16.25
N ALA A 97 -0.73 14.53 16.62
CA ALA A 97 0.39 14.24 15.73
C ALA A 97 0.46 12.75 15.34
N SER A 98 0.20 11.83 16.28
CA SER A 98 0.18 10.40 15.96
C SER A 98 -1.03 10.00 15.12
N VAL A 99 -2.19 10.65 15.28
CA VAL A 99 -3.34 10.49 14.38
C VAL A 99 -2.98 10.93 12.96
N VAL A 100 -2.27 12.05 12.78
CA VAL A 100 -1.78 12.46 11.45
C VAL A 100 -0.85 11.39 10.86
N GLY A 101 0.10 10.87 11.64
CA GLY A 101 0.98 9.78 11.20
C GLY A 101 0.22 8.53 10.75
N ASP A 102 -0.79 8.11 11.52
CA ASP A 102 -1.64 6.97 11.18
C ASP A 102 -2.46 7.21 9.90
N THR A 103 -3.04 8.39 9.72
CA THR A 103 -3.79 8.72 8.49
C THR A 103 -2.90 8.74 7.23
N VAL A 104 -1.61 9.07 7.36
CA VAL A 104 -0.63 8.92 6.27
C VAL A 104 -0.28 7.44 6.07
N GLY A 105 -0.22 6.66 7.16
CA GLY A 105 0.06 5.23 7.17
C GLY A 105 -1.06 4.36 6.59
N ASP A 106 -2.32 4.73 6.74
CA ASP A 106 -3.49 3.98 6.26
C ASP A 106 -3.40 3.52 4.79
N PRO A 107 -3.17 4.42 3.81
CA PRO A 107 -3.00 3.99 2.43
C PRO A 107 -1.73 3.13 2.21
N PHE A 108 -0.72 3.26 3.07
CA PHE A 108 0.52 2.49 2.98
C PHE A 108 0.31 1.04 3.44
N LYS A 109 -0.22 0.83 4.66
CA LYS A 109 -0.36 -0.52 5.24
C LYS A 109 -1.59 -1.29 4.74
N ASP A 110 -2.67 -0.62 4.35
CA ASP A 110 -3.93 -1.30 4.04
C ASP A 110 -4.24 -1.36 2.54
N THR A 111 -3.58 -0.54 1.73
CA THR A 111 -3.83 -0.49 0.28
C THR A 111 -2.57 -0.80 -0.52
N ALA A 112 -1.59 0.09 -0.51
CA ALA A 112 -0.45 0.00 -1.42
C ALA A 112 0.52 -1.12 -1.05
N GLY A 113 0.97 -1.20 0.20
CA GLY A 113 1.98 -2.15 0.66
C GLY A 113 1.58 -3.61 0.42
N PRO A 114 0.39 -4.07 0.87
CA PRO A 114 -0.07 -5.42 0.58
C PRO A 114 -0.28 -5.66 -0.93
N SER A 115 -0.80 -4.67 -1.67
CA SER A 115 -1.03 -4.79 -3.11
C SER A 115 0.27 -4.93 -3.92
N VAL A 116 1.34 -4.25 -3.52
CA VAL A 116 2.66 -4.39 -4.18
C VAL A 116 3.19 -5.81 -4.02
N HIS A 117 2.99 -6.45 -2.86
CA HIS A 117 3.40 -7.85 -2.67
C HIS A 117 2.62 -8.82 -3.58
N VAL A 118 1.33 -8.56 -3.80
CA VAL A 118 0.52 -9.32 -4.77
C VAL A 118 0.95 -9.03 -6.21
N LEU A 119 1.23 -7.77 -6.54
CA LEU A 119 1.67 -7.35 -7.87
C LEU A 119 2.93 -8.10 -8.32
N ILE A 120 3.95 -8.22 -7.46
CA ILE A 120 5.19 -8.93 -7.78
C ILE A 120 4.91 -10.39 -8.14
N LYS A 121 4.05 -11.06 -7.37
CA LYS A 121 3.67 -12.46 -7.64
C LYS A 121 2.91 -12.58 -8.94
N LEU A 122 1.96 -11.67 -9.20
CA LEU A 122 1.19 -11.65 -10.45
C LEU A 122 2.08 -11.40 -11.66
N LEU A 123 3.02 -10.45 -11.59
CA LEU A 123 3.98 -10.19 -12.66
C LEU A 123 4.77 -11.45 -12.98
N ALA A 124 5.29 -12.16 -11.97
CA ALA A 124 6.02 -13.41 -12.16
C ALA A 124 5.15 -14.50 -12.80
N THR A 125 3.94 -14.73 -12.29
CA THR A 125 3.03 -15.76 -12.81
C THR A 125 2.60 -15.47 -14.26
N ILE A 126 2.20 -14.23 -14.56
CA ILE A 126 1.77 -13.83 -15.91
C ILE A 126 2.93 -13.95 -16.90
N THR A 127 4.11 -13.45 -16.54
CA THR A 127 5.30 -13.51 -17.40
C THR A 127 5.68 -14.96 -17.70
N LEU A 128 5.60 -15.85 -16.70
CA LEU A 128 5.91 -17.27 -16.89
C LEU A 128 4.90 -17.96 -17.81
N VAL A 129 3.61 -17.72 -17.62
CA VAL A 129 2.55 -18.28 -18.47
C VAL A 129 2.70 -17.83 -19.93
N LEU A 130 3.12 -16.59 -20.15
CA LEU A 130 3.32 -16.02 -21.48
C LEU A 130 4.72 -16.23 -22.05
N ALA A 131 5.64 -16.87 -21.32
CA ALA A 131 7.01 -17.07 -21.76
C ALA A 131 7.15 -17.71 -23.16
N PRO A 132 6.33 -18.70 -23.58
CA PRO A 132 6.38 -19.24 -24.94
C PRO A 132 6.10 -18.23 -26.05
N LEU A 133 5.43 -17.11 -25.75
CA LEU A 133 5.15 -16.02 -26.69
C LEU A 133 6.37 -15.09 -26.88
N PHE A 134 7.32 -15.10 -25.94
CA PHE A 134 8.43 -14.13 -25.89
C PHE A 134 9.75 -14.67 -26.45
N VAL A 135 9.82 -15.99 -26.66
CA VAL A 135 11.02 -16.72 -27.14
C VAL A 135 10.98 -16.83 -28.66
#